data_AF-A0A2W4MLD8-F1
#
_entry.id   AF-A0A2W4MLD8-F1
#
_cell.length_a   1.000
_cell.length_b   1.000
_cell.length_c   1.000
_cell.angle_alpha   90.00
_cell.angle_beta   90.00
_cell.angle_gamma   90.00
#
_symmetry.space_group_name_H-M   'P 1'
#
loop_
_entity.id
_entity.type
_entity.pdbx_description
1 polymer ?
#
loop_
_entity_poly.entity_id
_entity_poly.type
_entity_poly.pdbx_seq_one_letter_code
_entity_poly.pdbx_strand_id
1 'polypeptide(L)' 'MTPVAAHSLFSRALVLPDGAEVAVEVAADRTVRVNVDKDVLGHLREGERLIVSAGEPRLKFVSLRTFPEAVRDKFGLR' A
#
# COMPACT_ATOMS: atom_id res chain seq x y z
N MET A 1 -2.58 5.50 -1.28
CA MET A 1 -1.11 5.57 -1.05
C MET A 1 -0.85 6.42 0.18
N THR A 2 -0.05 5.93 1.13
CA THR A 2 0.27 6.67 2.36
C THR A 2 1.79 6.68 2.54
N PRO A 3 2.45 7.86 2.49
CA PRO A 3 3.88 7.94 2.78
C PRO A 3 4.14 7.72 4.26
N VAL A 4 5.29 7.12 4.59
CA VAL A 4 5.71 6.82 5.96
C VAL A 4 6.93 7.68 6.29
N ALA A 5 6.84 8.47 7.36
CA ALA A 5 7.93 9.34 7.83
C ALA A 5 8.56 10.24 6.74
N ALA A 6 7.75 10.71 5.78
CA ALA A 6 8.25 11.52 4.69
C ALA A 6 8.68 12.92 5.15
N HIS A 7 9.88 13.33 4.74
CA HIS A 7 10.42 14.66 4.96
C HIS A 7 9.97 15.63 3.85
N SER A 8 8.65 15.71 3.64
CA SER A 8 8.01 16.60 2.67
C SER A 8 6.86 17.35 3.33
N LEU A 9 6.66 18.62 2.96
CA LEU A 9 5.49 19.41 3.36
C LEU A 9 4.18 18.81 2.83
N PHE A 10 4.26 18.03 1.76
CA PHE A 10 3.16 17.23 1.24
C PHE A 10 3.40 15.75 1.51
N SER A 11 2.85 15.27 2.63
CA SER A 11 3.01 13.89 3.12
C SER A 11 1.68 13.27 3.57
N ARG A 12 0.57 13.70 2.96
CA ARG A 12 -0.77 13.21 3.30
C ARG A 12 -1.10 11.93 2.52
N ALA A 13 -2.04 11.15 3.06
CA ALA A 13 -2.59 10.01 2.35
C ALA A 13 -3.37 10.46 1.11
N LEU A 14 -3.24 9.70 0.02
CA LEU A 14 -3.94 9.89 -1.24
C LEU A 14 -4.83 8.70 -1.54
N VAL A 15 -6.07 8.98 -1.92
CA VAL A 15 -7.02 7.99 -2.47
C VAL A 15 -6.99 8.16 -3.99
N LEU A 16 -6.72 7.06 -4.70
CA LEU A 16 -6.61 7.03 -6.16
C LEU A 16 -7.79 6.23 -6.75
N PRO A 17 -8.19 6.49 -8.00
CA PRO A 17 -9.20 5.68 -8.69
C PRO A 17 -8.81 4.20 -8.78
N ASP A 18 -9.81 3.33 -8.95
CA ASP A 18 -9.55 1.92 -9.29
C ASP A 18 -8.77 1.81 -10.60
N GLY A 19 -7.84 0.86 -10.67
CA GLY A 19 -6.99 0.65 -11.84
C GLY A 19 -5.88 1.69 -12.07
N ALA A 20 -5.73 2.71 -11.21
CA ALA A 20 -4.60 3.61 -11.29
C ALA A 20 -3.26 2.87 -11.12
N GLU A 21 -2.32 3.14 -12.01
CA GLU A 21 -0.94 2.64 -11.88
C GLU A 21 -0.14 3.59 -10.98
N VAL A 22 0.58 3.03 -10.02
CA VAL A 22 1.48 3.78 -9.13
C VAL A 22 2.90 3.35 -9.40
N ALA A 23 3.73 4.30 -9.83
CA ALA A 23 5.17 4.11 -9.98
C ALA A 23 5.92 4.76 -8.81
N VAL A 24 6.84 4.02 -8.20
CA VAL A 24 7.75 4.53 -7.17
C VAL A 24 9.18 4.21 -7.59
N GLU A 25 10.01 5.23 -7.74
CA GLU A 25 11.41 5.10 -8.12
C GLU A 25 12.32 5.35 -6.93
N VAL A 26 13.37 4.56 -6.80
CA VAL A 26 14.44 4.81 -5.83
C VAL A 26 15.39 5.85 -6.43
N ALA A 27 15.06 7.12 -6.24
CA ALA A 27 15.84 8.22 -6.82
C ALA A 27 17.26 8.33 -6.25
N ALA A 28 17.42 8.14 -4.94
CA ALA A 28 18.71 8.09 -4.25
C ALA A 28 18.52 7.45 -2.87
N ASP A 29 19.02 6.23 -2.65
CA ASP A 29 19.07 5.58 -1.34
C ASP A 29 19.92 4.29 -1.38
N ARG A 30 20.15 3.69 -0.21
CA ARG A 30 20.57 2.29 -0.08
C ARG A 30 19.51 1.35 -0.66
N THR A 31 19.90 0.10 -0.93
CA THR A 31 18.99 -0.95 -1.38
C THR A 31 17.71 -1.01 -0.54
N VAL A 32 16.57 -0.81 -1.19
CA VAL A 32 15.23 -0.76 -0.59
C VAL A 32 14.60 -2.14 -0.65
N ARG A 33 13.98 -2.58 0.46
CA ARG A 33 13.21 -3.84 0.48
C ARG A 33 11.76 -3.58 0.10
N VAL A 34 11.22 -4.39 -0.80
CA VAL A 34 9.80 -4.37 -1.18
C VAL A 34 9.11 -5.58 -0.59
N ASN A 35 7.99 -5.36 0.11
CA ASN A 35 7.19 -6.43 0.71
C ASN A 35 5.75 -6.37 0.22
N VAL A 36 5.13 -7.53 0.04
CA VAL A 36 3.69 -7.71 -0.22
C VAL A 36 3.14 -8.58 0.90
N ASP A 37 2.07 -8.15 1.57
CA ASP A 37 1.47 -8.88 2.71
C ASP A 37 2.45 -9.28 3.82
N LYS A 38 3.52 -8.48 4.00
CA LYS A 38 4.65 -8.67 4.93
C LYS A 38 5.71 -9.68 4.48
N ASP A 39 5.54 -10.32 3.33
CA ASP A 39 6.54 -11.19 2.74
C ASP A 39 7.46 -10.42 1.79
N VAL A 40 8.74 -10.79 1.80
CA VAL A 40 9.76 -10.14 0.97
C VAL A 40 9.56 -10.54 -0.49
N LEU A 41 9.18 -9.58 -1.32
CA LEU A 41 9.09 -9.79 -2.77
C LEU A 41 10.44 -9.63 -3.45
N GLY A 42 11.25 -8.68 -2.98
CA GLY A 42 12.52 -8.36 -3.57
C GLY A 42 13.15 -7.09 -3.02
N HIS A 43 14.17 -6.62 -3.73
CA HIS A 43 14.88 -5.41 -3.40
C HIS A 43 15.02 -4.52 -4.63
N LEU A 44 15.00 -3.21 -4.42
CA LEU A 44 15.26 -2.19 -5.43
C LEU A 44 16.57 -1.46 -5.12
N ARG A 45 17.33 -1.17 -6.16
CA ARG A 45 18.52 -0.32 -6.13
C ARG A 45 18.19 1.06 -6.69
N GLU A 46 19.11 1.99 -6.51
CA GLU A 46 19.04 3.32 -7.10
C GLU A 46 18.76 3.25 -8.61
N GLY A 47 17.81 4.07 -9.08
CA GLY A 47 17.32 4.10 -10.46
C GLY A 47 16.32 2.99 -10.82
N GLU A 48 16.09 2.00 -9.96
CA GLU A 48 15.06 0.99 -10.17
C GLU A 48 13.69 1.47 -9.65
N ARG A 49 12.62 0.91 -10.21
CA ARG A 49 11.25 1.32 -9.90
C ARG A 49 10.34 0.15 -9.56
N LEU A 50 9.42 0.39 -8.64
CA LEU A 50 8.25 -0.44 -8.37
C LEU A 50 7.06 0.11 -9.17
N ILE A 51 6.35 -0.79 -9.85
CA ILE A 51 5.05 -0.48 -10.45
C ILE A 51 3.98 -1.29 -9.71
N VAL A 52 2.94 -0.62 -9.23
CA VAL A 52 1.77 -1.23 -8.60
C VAL A 52 0.56 -0.94 -9.47
N SER A 53 -0.15 -1.99 -9.88
CA SER A 53 -1.38 -1.93 -10.67
C SER A 53 -2.45 -2.82 -10.03
N ALA A 54 -3.70 -2.69 -10.50
CA ALA A 54 -4.76 -3.59 -10.08
C ALA A 54 -4.45 -5.03 -10.52
N GLY A 55 -4.41 -5.96 -9.57
CA GLY A 55 -4.18 -7.37 -9.84
C GLY A 55 -5.47 -8.11 -10.20
N GLU A 56 -5.34 -9.15 -11.03
CA GLU A 56 -6.43 -10.07 -11.39
C GLU A 56 -5.97 -11.53 -11.15
N PRO A 57 -6.85 -12.45 -10.71
CA PRO A 57 -8.29 -12.25 -10.50
C PRO A 57 -8.63 -11.58 -9.16
N ARG A 58 -9.77 -10.89 -9.13
CA ARG A 58 -10.34 -10.35 -7.87
C ARG A 58 -10.68 -11.46 -6.88
N LEU A 59 -10.18 -11.33 -5.64
CA LEU A 59 -10.47 -12.26 -4.55
C LEU A 59 -11.95 -12.22 -4.15
N LYS A 60 -12.51 -13.38 -3.79
CA LYS A 60 -13.86 -13.52 -3.23
C LYS A 60 -13.77 -13.79 -1.74
N PHE A 61 -14.42 -12.95 -0.94
CA PHE A 61 -14.46 -13.07 0.51
C PHE A 61 -15.82 -13.58 0.98
N VAL A 62 -15.82 -14.42 2.03
CA VAL A 62 -17.01 -14.74 2.81
C VAL A 62 -17.09 -13.78 3.98
N SER A 63 -18.25 -13.19 4.22
CA SER A 63 -18.45 -12.26 5.34
C SER A 63 -19.56 -12.74 6.27
N LEU A 64 -19.27 -12.74 7.57
CA LEU A 64 -20.24 -13.05 8.64
C LEU A 64 -20.73 -11.81 9.38
N ARG A 65 -20.14 -10.64 9.10
CA ARG A 65 -20.47 -9.34 9.69
C ARG A 65 -20.20 -8.21 8.70
N THR A 66 -20.72 -7.01 8.97
CA THR A 66 -20.48 -5.84 8.12
C THR A 66 -19.12 -5.17 8.43
N PHE A 67 -18.62 -4.37 7.48
CA PHE A 67 -17.38 -3.60 7.70
C PHE A 67 -17.48 -2.62 8.88
N PRO A 68 -18.54 -1.80 9.04
CA PRO A 68 -18.65 -0.88 10.18
C PRO A 68 -18.64 -1.60 11.55
N GLU A 69 -19.32 -2.75 11.67
CA GLU A 69 -19.27 -3.57 12.89
C GLU A 69 -17.84 -4.05 13.16
N ALA A 70 -17.18 -4.57 12.12
CA ALA A 70 -15.83 -5.08 12.26
C ALA A 70 -14.81 -4.02 12.71
N VAL A 71 -14.95 -2.79 12.20
CA VAL A 71 -14.11 -1.66 12.57
C VAL A 71 -14.38 -1.21 14.01
N ARG A 72 -15.65 -1.08 14.42
CA ARG A 72 -16.00 -0.69 15.79
C ARG A 72 -15.41 -1.65 16.82
N ASP A 73 -15.62 -2.95 16.61
CA ASP A 73 -15.10 -3.97 17.53
C ASP A 73 -13.58 -3.97 17.61
N LYS A 74 -12.91 -3.93 16.45
CA LYS A 74 -11.45 -4.05 16.37
C LYS A 74 -10.73 -2.86 17.00
N PHE A 75 -11.29 -1.66 16.86
CA PHE A 75 -10.67 -0.42 17.33
C PHE A 75 -11.32 0.16 18.59
N GLY A 76 -12.34 -0.52 19.16
CA GLY A 76 -13.03 -0.08 20.37
C GLY A 76 -13.81 1.22 20.20
N LEU A 77 -14.35 1.48 19.01
CA LEU A 77 -15.11 2.70 18.71
C LEU A 77 -16.55 2.54 19.21
N ARG A 78 -17.00 3.50 20.03
CA ARG A 78 -18.37 3.56 20.54
C ARG A 78 -19.28 4.33 19.59
#